data_AF-A0AAN6ZY94-F1
#
_entry.id   AF-A0AAN6ZY94-F1
#
_cell.length_a   1.000
_cell.length_b   1.000
_cell.length_c   1.000
_cell.angle_alpha   90.00
_cell.angle_beta   90.00
_cell.angle_gamma   90.00
#
_symmetry.space_group_name_H-M   'P 1'
#
loop_
_entity.id
_entity.type
_entity.pdbx_description
1 polymer ?
#
loop_
_entity_poly.entity_id
_entity_poly.type
_entity_poly.pdbx_seq_one_letter_code
_entity_poly.pdbx_strand_id
1 'polypeptide(L)'
;MYHASVGLLVSGTGILESLVENPTLSSVGIGILYPTDYLPTQNGGQTRLINSFVEDLEGLLGIKRTEISLADMWRESKPDSVKETNLAEYLKTARTLHYYKDAIQIVKDFVDGYKQKFDKGPFIHRVLRWRWEMAAKKWLLNNVFREGTALVLPVDEGKPNYRDAPPP
;
A
#
# COMPACT_ATOMS: atom_id res chain seq x y z
N MET A 1 -13.38 -4.22 -26.58
CA MET A 1 -14.11 -4.12 -25.30
C MET A 1 -13.03 -4.01 -24.23
N TYR A 2 -12.85 -2.83 -23.61
CA TYR A 2 -11.74 -2.60 -22.68
C TYR A 2 -12.09 -3.20 -21.31
N HIS A 3 -11.22 -4.03 -20.76
CA HIS A 3 -11.35 -4.59 -19.42
C HIS A 3 -10.86 -3.53 -18.42
N ALA A 4 -11.78 -2.90 -17.69
CA ALA A 4 -11.44 -2.06 -16.55
C ALA A 4 -11.26 -2.96 -15.32
N SER A 5 -10.17 -2.76 -14.58
CA SER A 5 -9.86 -3.49 -13.35
C SER A 5 -9.73 -2.51 -12.18
N VAL A 6 -10.06 -2.97 -10.97
CA VAL A 6 -9.93 -2.22 -9.72
C VAL A 6 -8.88 -2.90 -8.84
N GLY A 7 -7.94 -2.12 -8.32
CA GLY A 7 -6.88 -2.61 -7.45
C GLY A 7 -7.19 -2.22 -6.01
N LEU A 8 -7.05 -3.16 -5.09
CA LEU A 8 -7.17 -2.91 -3.66
C LEU A 8 -5.80 -3.13 -3.01
N LEU A 9 -5.25 -2.09 -2.36
CA LEU A 9 -4.10 -2.27 -1.48
C LEU A 9 -4.61 -2.31 -0.04
N VAL A 10 -4.35 -3.43 0.64
CA VAL A 10 -4.83 -3.72 1.99
C VAL A 10 -3.64 -4.01 2.89
N SER A 11 -3.70 -3.60 4.16
CA SER A 11 -2.65 -3.95 5.12
C SER A 11 -2.98 -5.26 5.83
N GLY A 12 -2.18 -6.31 5.59
CA GLY A 12 -2.33 -7.62 6.23
C GLY A 12 -2.91 -8.69 5.30
N THR A 13 -2.37 -9.91 5.41
CA THR A 13 -2.74 -11.07 4.58
C THR A 13 -4.12 -11.65 4.91
N GLY A 14 -4.63 -11.42 6.13
CA GLY A 14 -5.89 -12.00 6.59
C GLY A 14 -7.15 -11.22 6.21
N ILE A 15 -7.04 -10.00 5.66
CA ILE A 15 -8.22 -9.12 5.48
C ILE A 15 -9.11 -9.57 4.32
N LEU A 16 -8.54 -10.04 3.21
CA LEU A 16 -9.35 -10.53 2.08
C LEU A 16 -10.12 -11.81 2.44
N GLU A 17 -9.48 -12.72 3.16
CA GLU A 17 -10.14 -13.92 3.69
C GLU A 17 -11.20 -13.54 4.75
N SER A 18 -10.88 -12.63 5.68
CA SER A 18 -11.81 -12.23 6.72
C SER A 18 -12.99 -11.38 6.23
N LEU A 19 -12.81 -10.55 5.20
CA LEU A 19 -13.88 -9.77 4.56
C LEU A 19 -14.87 -10.69 3.81
N VAL A 20 -14.41 -11.84 3.33
CA VAL A 20 -15.23 -12.84 2.65
C VAL A 20 -15.90 -13.79 3.64
N GLU A 21 -15.23 -14.14 4.74
CA GLU A 21 -15.71 -15.16 5.69
C GLU A 21 -16.49 -14.61 6.90
N ASN A 22 -16.29 -13.35 7.31
CA ASN A 22 -16.98 -12.79 8.49
C ASN A 22 -17.13 -11.26 8.44
N PRO A 23 -18.29 -10.72 8.03
CA PRO A 23 -18.51 -9.27 7.94
C PRO A 23 -18.58 -8.53 9.29
N THR A 24 -18.48 -9.23 10.42
CA THR A 24 -18.63 -8.66 11.78
C THR A 24 -17.31 -8.50 12.55
N LEU A 25 -16.18 -8.20 11.88
CA LEU A 25 -14.95 -7.82 12.57
C LEU A 25 -15.05 -6.39 13.15
N SER A 26 -15.84 -6.28 14.20
CA SER A 26 -15.99 -5.11 15.06
C SER A 26 -14.89 -5.09 16.12
N SER A 27 -13.74 -4.49 15.80
CA SER A 27 -12.86 -3.83 16.78
C SER A 27 -11.70 -3.05 16.14
N VAL A 28 -11.39 -3.31 14.87
CA VAL A 28 -10.43 -2.53 14.07
C VAL A 28 -11.25 -1.64 13.15
N GLY A 29 -11.03 -0.32 13.18
CA GLY A 29 -11.79 0.62 12.35
C GLY A 29 -11.55 0.35 10.86
N ILE A 30 -12.42 -0.44 10.25
CA ILE A 30 -12.39 -0.72 8.82
C ILE A 30 -12.72 0.58 8.08
N GLY A 31 -11.89 0.97 7.12
CA GLY A 31 -12.01 2.24 6.40
C GLY A 31 -11.72 2.07 4.91
N ILE A 32 -12.54 2.71 4.07
CA ILE A 32 -12.32 2.79 2.62
C ILE A 32 -11.68 4.14 2.33
N LEU A 33 -10.44 4.14 1.85
CA LEU A 33 -9.74 5.36 1.44
C LEU A 33 -9.86 5.55 -0.07
N TYR A 34 -10.33 6.73 -0.46
CA TYR A 34 -10.56 7.14 -1.84
C TYR A 34 -9.61 8.28 -2.20
N PRO A 35 -8.47 8.00 -2.87
CA PRO A 35 -7.43 8.99 -3.11
C PRO A 35 -7.79 9.92 -4.27
N THR A 36 -8.00 11.19 -3.97
CA THR A 36 -8.37 12.23 -4.94
C THR A 36 -7.21 12.61 -5.87
N ASP A 37 -5.97 12.27 -5.51
CA ASP A 37 -4.80 12.42 -6.39
C ASP A 37 -4.89 11.54 -7.64
N TYR A 38 -5.63 10.43 -7.56
CA TYR A 38 -5.73 9.42 -8.62
C TYR A 38 -7.14 9.27 -9.19
N LEU A 39 -8.15 9.80 -8.50
CA LEU A 39 -9.56 9.63 -8.84
C LEU A 39 -10.29 10.98 -8.85
N PRO A 40 -11.20 11.21 -9.81
CA PRO A 40 -11.62 10.30 -10.87
C PRO A 40 -10.53 10.12 -11.95
N THR A 41 -10.58 8.99 -12.65
CA THR A 41 -9.69 8.73 -13.79
C THR A 41 -10.15 9.49 -15.04
N GLN A 42 -9.24 9.71 -16.00
CA GLN A 42 -9.59 10.28 -17.31
C GLN A 42 -10.55 9.37 -18.09
N ASN A 43 -10.54 8.06 -17.82
CA ASN A 43 -11.46 7.10 -18.42
C ASN A 43 -12.77 7.06 -17.63
N GLY A 44 -13.80 7.73 -18.12
CA GLY A 44 -15.12 7.77 -17.47
C GLY A 44 -15.75 6.38 -17.25
N GLY A 45 -15.43 5.37 -18.06
CA GLY A 45 -15.89 3.99 -17.86
C GLY A 45 -15.22 3.33 -16.65
N GLN A 46 -13.91 3.54 -16.50
CA GLN A 46 -13.16 3.07 -15.34
C GLN A 46 -13.61 3.76 -14.06
N THR A 47 -13.81 5.09 -14.10
CA THR A 47 -14.35 5.85 -12.97
C THR A 47 -15.71 5.32 -12.52
N ARG A 48 -16.62 5.00 -13.44
CA ARG A 48 -17.93 4.40 -13.12
C ARG A 48 -17.78 3.03 -12.45
N LEU A 49 -16.91 2.17 -12.98
CA LEU A 49 -16.67 0.85 -12.39
C LEU A 49 -16.10 0.96 -10.97
N ILE A 50 -15.10 1.82 -10.77
CA ILE A 50 -14.50 2.07 -9.45
C ILE A 50 -15.58 2.58 -8.48
N ASN A 51 -16.40 3.55 -8.89
CA ASN A 51 -17.46 4.07 -8.03
C ASN A 51 -18.50 3.02 -7.65
N SER A 52 -18.96 2.21 -8.61
CA SER A 52 -19.89 1.10 -8.35
C SER A 52 -19.30 0.11 -7.36
N PHE A 53 -18.04 -0.30 -7.55
CA PHE A 53 -17.37 -1.21 -6.63
C PHE A 53 -17.25 -0.62 -5.21
N VAL A 54 -16.93 0.67 -5.09
CA VAL A 54 -16.85 1.34 -3.78
C VAL A 54 -18.23 1.45 -3.14
N GLU A 55 -19.28 1.74 -3.90
CA GLU A 55 -20.67 1.76 -3.42
C GLU A 55 -21.10 0.39 -2.87
N ASP A 56 -20.73 -0.70 -3.55
CA ASP A 56 -20.98 -2.06 -3.07
C ASP A 56 -20.25 -2.33 -1.75
N LEU A 57 -18.97 -1.94 -1.64
CA LEU A 57 -18.19 -2.07 -0.39
C LEU A 57 -18.79 -1.24 0.75
N GLU A 58 -19.22 -0.02 0.48
CA GLU A 58 -19.90 0.83 1.46
C GLU A 58 -21.20 0.18 1.95
N GLY A 59 -21.97 -0.42 1.03
CA GLY A 59 -23.21 -1.12 1.36
C GLY A 59 -22.99 -2.39 2.19
N LEU A 60 -21.98 -3.19 1.84
CA LEU A 60 -21.64 -4.43 2.55
C LEU A 60 -21.09 -4.17 3.96
N LEU A 61 -20.26 -3.14 4.11
CA LEU A 61 -19.57 -2.84 5.36
C LEU A 61 -20.33 -1.85 6.25
N GLY A 62 -21.37 -1.20 5.73
CA GLY A 62 -22.12 -0.17 6.45
C GLY A 62 -21.31 1.09 6.78
N ILE A 63 -20.22 1.34 6.04
CA ILE A 63 -19.33 2.50 6.21
C ILE A 63 -19.32 3.37 4.96
N LYS A 64 -18.83 4.60 5.08
CA LYS A 64 -18.62 5.49 3.93
C LYS A 64 -17.14 5.62 3.59
N ARG A 65 -16.83 5.81 2.32
CA ARG A 65 -15.48 6.15 1.88
C ARG A 65 -15.04 7.48 2.49
N THR A 66 -13.75 7.59 2.74
CA THR A 66 -13.09 8.83 3.10
C THR A 66 -12.24 9.28 1.93
N GLU A 67 -12.56 10.45 1.39
CA GLU A 67 -11.71 11.08 0.38
C GLU A 67 -10.44 11.60 1.04
N ILE A 68 -9.29 11.29 0.44
CA ILE A 68 -7.98 11.72 0.94
C ILE A 68 -7.13 12.27 -0.20
N SER A 69 -6.28 13.24 0.12
CA SER A 69 -5.16 13.64 -0.75
C SER A 69 -3.86 13.14 -0.12
N LEU A 70 -3.25 12.14 -0.74
CA LEU A 70 -1.96 11.61 -0.33
C LEU A 70 -0.86 12.66 -0.47
N ALA A 71 -0.95 13.53 -1.48
CA ALA A 71 -0.01 14.64 -1.62
C ALA A 71 -0.11 15.63 -0.46
N ASP A 72 -1.33 15.94 0.01
CA ASP A 72 -1.54 16.85 1.12
C ASP A 72 -1.07 16.22 2.43
N MET A 73 -1.46 14.97 2.68
CA MET A 73 -0.97 14.19 3.82
C MET A 73 0.56 14.14 3.84
N TRP A 74 1.19 13.97 2.67
CA TRP A 74 2.65 14.00 2.55
C TRP A 74 3.22 15.34 2.97
N ARG A 75 2.68 16.46 2.47
CA ARG A 75 3.16 17.81 2.85
C ARG A 75 3.06 18.06 4.36
N GLU A 76 2.03 17.52 5.01
CA GLU A 76 1.80 17.70 6.44
C GLU A 76 2.65 16.79 7.33
N SER A 77 2.91 15.55 6.89
CA SER A 77 3.49 14.50 7.74
C SER A 77 4.76 13.87 7.17
N LYS A 78 5.36 14.48 6.13
CA LYS A 78 6.66 14.05 5.59
C LYS A 78 7.70 14.08 6.72
N PRO A 79 8.43 12.97 6.98
CA PRO A 79 9.52 12.98 7.94
C PRO A 79 10.65 13.91 7.49
N ASP A 80 11.27 14.64 8.42
CA ASP A 80 12.42 15.52 8.14
C ASP A 80 13.61 14.75 7.56
N SER A 81 13.74 13.47 7.91
CA SER A 81 14.78 12.58 7.40
C SER A 81 14.63 12.23 5.92
N VAL A 82 13.48 12.52 5.29
CA VAL A 82 13.23 12.25 3.87
C VAL A 82 13.58 13.48 3.04
N LYS A 83 14.48 13.29 2.06
CA LYS A 83 14.97 14.36 1.18
C LYS A 83 14.02 14.68 0.03
N GLU A 84 13.26 13.69 -0.42
CA GLU A 84 12.27 13.79 -1.49
C GLU A 84 11.18 14.79 -1.09
N THR A 85 11.00 15.83 -1.89
CA THR A 85 10.08 16.94 -1.57
C THR A 85 8.64 16.61 -1.92
N ASN A 86 8.42 15.80 -2.95
CA ASN A 86 7.10 15.34 -3.36
C ASN A 86 6.92 13.82 -3.15
N LEU A 87 5.66 13.41 -2.97
CA LEU A 87 5.30 12.02 -2.72
C LEU A 87 5.68 11.11 -3.89
N ALA A 88 5.56 11.56 -5.14
CA ALA A 88 5.85 10.72 -6.30
C ALA A 88 7.32 10.26 -6.35
N GLU A 89 8.27 11.15 -6.04
CA GLU A 89 9.70 10.82 -5.90
C GLU A 89 9.96 9.83 -4.77
N TYR A 90 9.29 10.05 -3.63
CA TYR A 90 9.34 9.10 -2.53
C TYR A 90 8.81 7.73 -2.96
N LEU A 91 7.71 7.67 -3.72
CA LEU A 91 7.07 6.43 -4.14
C LEU A 91 7.87 5.65 -5.20
N LYS A 92 8.66 6.32 -6.05
CA LYS A 92 9.57 5.66 -7.00
C LYS A 92 10.53 4.70 -6.32
N THR A 93 11.00 5.07 -5.14
CA THR A 93 11.90 4.27 -4.30
C THR A 93 11.15 3.36 -3.32
N ALA A 94 9.88 3.68 -3.04
CA ALA A 94 8.99 2.93 -2.17
C ALA A 94 8.30 1.71 -2.84
N ARG A 95 8.42 1.55 -4.15
CA ARG A 95 7.67 0.50 -4.87
C ARG A 95 8.13 -0.93 -4.54
N THR A 96 9.37 -1.08 -4.09
CA THR A 96 9.97 -2.36 -3.68
C THR A 96 9.61 -2.78 -2.24
N LEU A 97 8.96 -1.93 -1.45
CA LEU A 97 8.91 -2.04 0.02
C LEU A 97 8.07 -3.19 0.57
N HIS A 98 6.93 -3.50 -0.05
CA HIS A 98 5.94 -4.41 0.54
C HIS A 98 6.52 -5.81 0.72
N TYR A 99 7.24 -6.32 -0.28
CA TYR A 99 7.91 -7.63 -0.20
C TYR A 99 8.99 -7.69 0.90
N TYR A 100 9.74 -6.60 1.10
CA TYR A 100 10.82 -6.59 2.08
C TYR A 100 10.35 -6.44 3.52
N LYS A 101 9.20 -5.80 3.78
CA LYS A 101 8.64 -5.71 5.14
C LYS A 101 8.41 -7.10 5.73
N ASP A 102 7.75 -7.97 4.98
CA ASP A 102 7.43 -9.33 5.44
C ASP A 102 8.70 -10.18 5.49
N ALA A 103 9.59 -10.02 4.50
CA ALA A 103 10.89 -10.68 4.51
C ALA A 103 11.78 -10.28 5.70
N ILE A 104 11.68 -9.03 6.19
CA ILE A 104 12.37 -8.59 7.43
C ILE A 104 11.85 -9.35 8.63
N GLN A 105 10.53 -9.51 8.74
CA GLN A 105 9.94 -10.18 9.91
C GLN A 105 10.30 -11.66 9.96
N ILE A 106 10.33 -12.33 8.81
CA ILE A 106 10.72 -13.75 8.72
C ILE A 106 12.12 -14.00 9.30
N VAL A 107 13.06 -13.06 9.13
CA VAL A 107 14.44 -13.22 9.60
C VAL A 107 14.73 -12.50 10.91
N LYS A 108 13.74 -11.85 11.52
CA LYS A 108 13.94 -11.03 12.72
C LYS A 108 14.48 -11.83 13.89
N ASP A 109 13.91 -13.00 14.15
CA ASP A 109 14.34 -13.86 15.27
C ASP A 109 15.80 -14.32 15.12
N PHE A 110 16.23 -14.60 13.89
CA PHE A 110 17.63 -14.90 13.59
C PHE A 110 18.54 -13.71 13.86
N VAL A 111 18.16 -12.52 13.41
CA VAL A 111 18.97 -11.30 13.59
C VAL A 111 19.11 -10.97 15.08
N ASP A 112 18.00 -11.03 15.83
CA ASP A 112 17.98 -10.74 17.26
C ASP A 112 18.77 -11.79 18.05
N GLY A 113 18.57 -13.08 17.76
CA GLY A 113 19.30 -14.18 18.39
C GLY A 113 20.80 -14.13 18.09
N TYR A 114 21.20 -13.76 16.87
CA TYR A 114 22.61 -13.59 16.52
C TYR A 114 23.23 -12.43 17.31
N LYS A 115 22.54 -11.29 17.40
CA LYS A 115 23.01 -10.14 18.17
C LYS A 115 23.16 -10.48 19.65
N GLN A 116 22.19 -11.18 20.23
CA GLN A 116 22.24 -11.62 21.62
C GLN A 116 23.44 -12.55 21.90
N LYS A 117 23.74 -13.46 20.97
CA LYS A 117 24.80 -14.46 21.14
C LYS A 117 26.21 -13.92 20.90
N PHE A 118 26.37 -13.01 19.96
CA PHE A 118 27.70 -12.58 19.48
C PHE A 118 28.00 -11.10 19.73
N ASP A 119 27.09 -10.37 20.37
CA ASP A 119 27.15 -8.92 20.64
C ASP A 119 27.43 -8.07 19.38
N LYS A 120 27.05 -8.60 18.21
CA LYS A 120 27.19 -7.93 16.91
C LYS A 120 26.11 -8.43 15.96
N GLY A 121 25.74 -7.61 14.98
CA GLY A 121 24.76 -8.03 13.97
C GLY A 121 25.33 -9.09 13.01
N PRO A 122 24.47 -9.95 12.42
CA PRO A 122 24.90 -10.89 11.39
C PRO A 122 25.38 -10.15 10.14
N PHE A 123 26.24 -10.82 9.35
CA PHE A 123 26.58 -10.32 8.03
C PHE A 123 25.33 -10.32 7.14
N ILE A 124 24.94 -9.14 6.69
CA ILE A 124 23.83 -8.93 5.76
C ILE A 124 24.40 -8.25 4.53
N HIS A 125 24.19 -8.88 3.38
CA HIS A 125 24.63 -8.38 2.09
C HIS A 125 24.15 -6.94 1.87
N ARG A 126 25.03 -6.07 1.33
CA ARG A 126 24.78 -4.62 1.20
C ARG A 126 23.46 -4.29 0.50
N VAL A 127 23.12 -5.04 -0.55
CA VAL A 127 21.87 -4.85 -1.30
C VAL A 127 20.64 -5.16 -0.45
N LEU A 128 20.71 -6.18 0.42
CA LEU A 128 19.61 -6.53 1.32
C LEU A 128 19.44 -5.46 2.42
N ARG A 129 20.55 -4.95 2.95
CA ARG A 129 20.55 -3.84 3.92
C ARG A 129 19.95 -2.57 3.35
N TRP A 130 20.36 -2.18 2.14
CA TRP A 130 19.77 -1.06 1.41
C TRP A 130 18.27 -1.27 1.18
N ARG A 131 17.85 -2.47 0.76
CA ARG A 131 16.42 -2.82 0.60
C ARG A 131 15.64 -2.78 1.91
N TRP A 132 16.26 -3.09 3.04
CA TRP A 132 15.65 -2.94 4.37
C TRP A 132 15.54 -1.50 4.84
N GLU A 133 16.56 -0.68 4.61
CA GLU A 133 16.52 0.76 4.86
C GLU A 133 15.45 1.42 3.99
N MET A 134 15.32 0.97 2.73
CA MET A 134 14.18 1.32 1.92
C MET A 134 12.91 0.84 2.59
N ALA A 135 12.73 -0.46 2.92
CA ALA A 135 11.54 -1.02 3.59
C ALA A 135 11.11 -0.25 4.85
N ALA A 136 12.06 0.39 5.53
CA ALA A 136 11.85 1.28 6.67
C ALA A 136 11.26 2.66 6.30
N LYS A 137 11.00 2.94 5.01
CA LYS A 137 10.14 4.01 4.48
C LYS A 137 8.69 3.72 4.88
N LYS A 138 8.44 3.90 6.17
CA LYS A 138 7.19 3.57 6.87
C LYS A 138 6.10 4.64 6.69
N TRP A 139 6.33 5.73 5.95
CA TRP A 139 5.37 6.83 5.92
C TRP A 139 3.99 6.37 5.45
N LEU A 140 3.92 5.62 4.34
CA LEU A 140 2.67 5.03 3.86
C LEU A 140 2.05 4.11 4.92
N LEU A 141 2.84 3.25 5.54
CA LEU A 141 2.37 2.28 6.53
C LEU A 141 1.92 2.93 7.85
N ASN A 142 2.51 4.06 8.23
CA ASN A 142 2.22 4.72 9.50
C ASN A 142 1.10 5.76 9.36
N ASN A 143 0.97 6.39 8.18
CA ASN A 143 0.09 7.53 7.98
C ASN A 143 -1.13 7.20 7.10
N VAL A 144 -1.01 6.22 6.20
CA VAL A 144 -2.07 5.87 5.24
C VAL A 144 -2.68 4.51 5.56
N PHE A 145 -1.86 3.47 5.66
CA PHE A 145 -2.33 2.10 5.87
C PHE A 145 -2.45 1.77 7.35
N ARG A 146 -3.63 2.02 7.92
CA ARG A 146 -3.99 1.44 9.22
C ARG A 146 -4.52 0.02 9.01
N GLU A 147 -4.49 -0.79 10.06
CA GLU A 147 -5.14 -2.11 10.05
C GLU A 147 -6.62 -1.94 9.71
N GLY A 148 -7.20 -2.84 8.90
CA GLY A 148 -8.58 -2.71 8.44
C GLY A 148 -8.81 -1.69 7.32
N THR A 149 -7.79 -0.97 6.87
CA THR A 149 -7.95 0.06 5.84
C THR A 149 -7.68 -0.49 4.44
N ALA A 150 -8.58 -0.18 3.51
CA ALA A 150 -8.46 -0.51 2.10
C ALA A 150 -8.29 0.77 1.26
N LEU A 151 -7.18 0.88 0.52
CA LEU A 151 -6.94 1.99 -0.42
C LEU A 151 -7.38 1.58 -1.81
N VAL A 152 -8.30 2.36 -2.38
CA VAL A 152 -8.82 2.15 -3.74
C VAL A 152 -7.88 2.81 -4.74
N LEU A 153 -7.33 2.05 -5.68
CA LEU A 153 -6.47 2.58 -6.72
C LEU A 153 -6.98 2.20 -8.11
N PRO A 154 -6.91 3.10 -9.10
CA PRO A 154 -7.13 2.71 -10.47
C PRO A 154 -6.02 1.74 -10.88
N VAL A 155 -6.40 0.65 -11.55
CA VAL A 155 -5.43 -0.17 -12.29
C VAL A 155 -5.12 0.56 -13.59
N ASP A 156 -3.93 0.34 -14.15
CA ASP A 156 -3.52 0.87 -15.45
C ASP A 156 -4.58 0.62 -16.54
N GLU A 157 -4.48 1.25 -17.71
CA GLU A 157 -5.52 1.37 -18.77
C GLU A 157 -6.06 0.03 -19.35
N GLY A 158 -5.79 -1.12 -18.74
CA GLY A 158 -6.24 -2.44 -19.18
C GLY A 158 -5.63 -2.82 -20.53
N LYS A 159 -4.60 -2.11 -20.96
CA LYS A 159 -3.82 -2.42 -22.15
C LYS A 159 -2.81 -3.51 -21.80
N PRO A 160 -2.58 -4.49 -22.68
CA PRO A 160 -1.53 -5.46 -22.49
C PRO A 160 -0.19 -4.74 -22.29
N ASN A 161 0.40 -4.89 -21.11
CA ASN A 161 1.74 -4.41 -20.83
C ASN A 161 2.73 -5.49 -21.29
N TYR A 162 3.20 -5.38 -22.52
CA TYR A 162 4.18 -6.31 -23.07
C TYR A 162 5.55 -6.03 -22.48
N ARG A 163 6.23 -7.08 -22.03
CA ARG A 163 7.58 -7.01 -21.43
C ARG A 163 8.61 -6.28 -22.31
N ASP A 164 8.41 -6.30 -23.62
CA ASP A 164 9.31 -5.69 -24.61
C ASP A 164 8.98 -4.23 -24.91
N ALA A 165 7.85 -3.72 -24.41
CA ALA A 165 7.53 -2.31 -24.48
C ALA A 165 8.17 -1.55 -23.30
N PRO A 166 8.66 -0.32 -23.52
CA PRO A 166 9.00 0.54 -22.40
C PRO A 166 7.76 0.73 -21.51
N PRO A 167 7.92 0.72 -20.17
CA PRO A 167 6.80 0.95 -19.27
C PRO A 167 6.15 2.31 -19.57
N PRO A 168 4.81 2.42 -19.46
CA PRO A 168 4.09 3.67 -19.64
C PRO A 168 4.49 4.73 -18.60
#